data_AF-A0A1Y1XH12-F1
#
_entry.id   AF-A0A1Y1XH12-F1
#
_cell.length_a   1.000
_cell.length_b   1.000
_cell.length_c   1.000
_cell.angle_alpha   90.00
_cell.angle_beta   90.00
_cell.angle_gamma   90.00
#
_symmetry.space_group_name_H-M   'P 1'
#
loop_
_entity.id
_entity.type
_entity.pdbx_description
1 polymer ?
#
loop_
_entity_poly.entity_id
_entity_poly.type
_entity_poly.pdbx_seq_one_letter_code
_entity_poly.pdbx_strand_id
1 'polypeptide(L)'
;MIKIISLSNFIDILLLLLLFIIQNVNAEYETCNDGNGNEGLCLNTNTCNIKKGNSISGQCPNDSEDIKCCINILSKSTTPFEKGMDVAVYQKDIDWDKIKKNSDIEFVIMRATLAYSETTECLVDEKFEEYYQGATTINLKKGAYFYTHATSKERMKMDVEYFLQTVNNKLFQYPYFIDVETEGQKNMGKKEFTDMVIYGAELIKESTNHTVGIYTSLDYYKNYLEESRLLDKGIKKWFAQYGNYDFDPNKHDLSDLGEYWQYTNLSRIDGIPSEVDLNVHYINKCNCENGNENDKSCNCNDSNNSNAFTVIPTINSFILLIILINIINYLN
;
A
#
# COMPACT_ATOMS: atom_id res chain seq x y z
N MET A 1 -54.78 -25.19 -7.33
CA MET A 1 -54.06 -25.73 -6.15
C MET A 1 -52.64 -25.17 -6.20
N ILE A 2 -52.43 -24.00 -5.61
CA ILE A 2 -51.14 -23.29 -5.62
C ILE A 2 -50.24 -24.04 -4.64
N LYS A 3 -49.21 -24.73 -5.16
CA LYS A 3 -48.21 -25.41 -4.32
C LYS A 3 -47.44 -24.34 -3.56
N ILE A 4 -47.67 -24.27 -2.25
CA ILE A 4 -46.83 -23.56 -1.30
C ILE A 4 -45.47 -24.25 -1.36
N ILE A 5 -44.51 -23.61 -2.01
CA ILE A 5 -43.09 -23.95 -1.88
C ILE A 5 -42.76 -23.62 -0.42
N SER A 6 -42.27 -24.59 0.36
CA SER A 6 -41.94 -24.36 1.77
C SER A 6 -40.87 -23.28 1.88
N LEU A 7 -40.98 -22.43 2.91
CA LEU A 7 -40.00 -21.38 3.21
C LEU A 7 -38.56 -21.92 3.31
N SER A 8 -38.38 -23.21 3.66
CA SER A 8 -37.07 -23.88 3.70
C SER A 8 -36.37 -23.88 2.34
N ASN A 9 -37.10 -24.18 1.26
CA ASN A 9 -36.52 -24.26 -0.08
C ASN A 9 -36.09 -22.89 -0.61
N PHE A 10 -36.72 -21.80 -0.15
CA PHE A 10 -36.34 -20.46 -0.57
C PHE A 10 -35.07 -19.98 0.15
N ILE A 11 -34.92 -20.32 1.43
CA ILE A 11 -33.71 -20.05 2.21
C ILE A 11 -32.54 -20.89 1.66
N ASP A 12 -32.76 -22.16 1.31
CA ASP A 12 -31.73 -23.02 0.73
C ASP A 12 -31.29 -22.53 -0.66
N ILE A 13 -32.22 -22.08 -1.51
CA ILE A 13 -31.90 -21.47 -2.81
C ILE A 13 -31.16 -20.14 -2.63
N LEU A 14 -31.54 -19.32 -1.64
CA LEU A 14 -30.85 -18.07 -1.33
C LEU A 14 -29.46 -18.32 -0.75
N LEU A 15 -29.27 -19.37 0.07
CA LEU A 15 -27.96 -19.80 0.57
C LEU A 15 -27.08 -20.36 -0.54
N LEU A 16 -27.64 -21.14 -1.47
CA LEU A 16 -26.94 -21.65 -2.65
C LEU A 16 -26.56 -20.52 -3.60
N LEU A 17 -27.43 -19.53 -3.80
CA LEU A 17 -27.12 -18.32 -4.56
C LEU A 17 -26.08 -17.46 -3.84
N LEU A 18 -26.13 -17.31 -2.51
CA LEU A 18 -25.10 -16.65 -1.74
C LEU A 18 -23.76 -17.39 -1.84
N LEU A 19 -23.75 -18.72 -1.74
CA LEU A 19 -22.56 -19.56 -1.94
C LEU A 19 -22.02 -19.44 -3.36
N PHE A 20 -22.89 -19.34 -4.37
CA PHE A 20 -22.51 -19.13 -5.77
C PHE A 20 -21.96 -17.72 -6.02
N ILE A 21 -22.45 -16.71 -5.31
CA ILE A 21 -21.94 -15.34 -5.34
C ILE A 21 -20.60 -15.25 -4.57
N ILE A 22 -20.46 -15.96 -3.45
CA ILE A 22 -19.22 -16.07 -2.67
C ILE A 22 -18.15 -16.86 -3.43
N GLN A 23 -18.50 -17.77 -4.35
CA GLN A 23 -17.53 -18.46 -5.21
C GLN A 23 -16.97 -17.61 -6.37
N ASN A 24 -17.48 -16.40 -6.59
CA ASN A 24 -16.95 -15.44 -7.57
C ASN A 24 -15.91 -14.48 -6.97
N VAL A 25 -15.19 -14.87 -5.91
CA VAL A 25 -13.97 -14.14 -5.56
C VAL A 25 -13.00 -14.35 -6.72
N ASN A 26 -12.78 -13.29 -7.50
CA ASN A 26 -11.88 -13.32 -8.66
C ASN A 26 -10.50 -13.79 -8.19
N ALA A 27 -10.09 -15.01 -8.56
CA ALA A 27 -8.76 -15.56 -8.32
C ALA A 27 -7.63 -14.81 -9.05
N GLU A 28 -7.91 -13.61 -9.55
CA GLU A 28 -6.95 -12.77 -10.25
C GLU A 28 -5.83 -12.35 -9.29
N TYR A 29 -4.59 -12.61 -9.70
CA TYR A 29 -3.33 -12.43 -8.98
C TYR A 29 -3.06 -13.44 -7.86
N GLU A 30 -3.76 -14.58 -7.84
CA GLU A 30 -3.35 -15.74 -7.05
C GLU A 30 -2.19 -16.50 -7.72
N THR A 31 -1.37 -17.19 -6.91
CA THR A 31 -0.29 -18.05 -7.40
C THR A 31 -0.86 -19.30 -8.07
N CYS A 32 -0.25 -19.72 -9.17
CA CYS A 32 -0.58 -20.97 -9.86
C CYS A 32 0.68 -21.68 -10.36
N ASN A 33 0.53 -22.94 -10.78
CA ASN A 33 1.62 -23.74 -11.35
C ASN A 33 1.10 -24.53 -12.56
N ASP A 34 1.91 -24.71 -13.60
CA ASP A 34 1.53 -25.48 -14.79
C ASP A 34 1.54 -27.00 -14.63
N GLY A 35 1.86 -27.51 -13.43
CA GLY A 35 2.02 -28.93 -13.13
C GLY A 35 3.40 -29.49 -13.49
N ASN A 36 4.28 -28.69 -14.10
CA ASN A 36 5.66 -29.04 -14.43
C ASN A 36 6.69 -28.27 -13.58
N GLY A 37 6.23 -27.49 -12.60
CA GLY A 37 7.09 -26.71 -11.72
C GLY A 37 7.28 -25.26 -12.16
N ASN A 38 6.64 -24.80 -13.23
CA ASN A 38 6.69 -23.37 -13.60
C ASN A 38 5.62 -22.61 -12.81
N GLU A 39 6.07 -21.67 -12.00
CA GLU A 39 5.23 -20.76 -11.23
C GLU A 39 4.64 -19.66 -12.12
N GLY A 40 3.44 -19.21 -11.79
CA GLY A 40 2.73 -18.17 -12.52
C GLY A 40 1.70 -17.45 -11.67
N LEU A 41 0.97 -16.55 -12.34
CA LEU A 41 -0.11 -15.77 -11.75
C LEU A 41 -1.41 -16.06 -12.48
N CYS A 42 -2.50 -16.19 -11.74
CA CYS A 42 -3.84 -16.20 -12.30
C CYS A 42 -4.19 -14.81 -12.84
N LEU A 43 -4.17 -14.64 -14.16
CA LEU A 43 -4.38 -13.34 -14.80
C LEU A 43 -5.50 -13.44 -15.83
N ASN A 44 -6.15 -12.30 -16.10
CA ASN A 44 -6.95 -12.19 -17.30
C ASN A 44 -6.10 -12.59 -18.53
N THR A 45 -6.65 -13.42 -19.42
CA THR A 45 -5.93 -13.91 -20.62
C THR A 45 -5.36 -12.79 -21.47
N ASN A 46 -6.06 -11.65 -21.58
CA ASN A 46 -5.54 -10.47 -22.28
C ASN A 46 -4.34 -9.87 -21.55
N THR A 47 -4.41 -9.73 -20.23
CA THR A 47 -3.28 -9.27 -19.41
C THR A 47 -2.09 -10.21 -19.55
N CYS A 48 -2.32 -11.52 -19.52
CA CYS A 48 -1.28 -12.53 -19.74
C CYS A 48 -0.60 -12.36 -21.11
N ASN A 49 -1.40 -12.16 -22.17
CA ASN A 49 -0.90 -11.93 -23.53
C ASN A 49 -0.09 -10.63 -23.63
N ILE A 50 -0.55 -9.54 -23.01
CA ILE A 50 0.18 -8.26 -22.95
C ILE A 50 1.55 -8.47 -22.28
N LYS A 51 1.57 -9.23 -21.18
CA LYS A 51 2.81 -9.62 -20.47
C LYS A 51 3.60 -10.73 -21.18
N LYS A 52 3.19 -11.12 -22.40
CA LYS A 52 3.80 -12.17 -23.24
C LYS A 52 3.97 -13.51 -22.52
N GLY A 53 3.11 -13.77 -21.53
CA GLY A 53 3.05 -15.05 -20.84
C GLY A 53 2.20 -16.07 -21.59
N ASN A 54 2.23 -17.31 -21.11
CA ASN A 54 1.42 -18.41 -21.62
C ASN A 54 0.29 -18.72 -20.66
N SER A 55 -0.95 -18.66 -21.14
CA SER A 55 -2.14 -19.00 -20.35
C SER A 55 -2.35 -20.51 -20.29
N ILE A 56 -2.49 -21.05 -19.07
CA ILE A 56 -2.74 -22.46 -18.79
C ILE A 56 -4.09 -22.57 -18.06
N SER A 57 -5.00 -23.37 -18.61
CA SER A 57 -6.31 -23.62 -18.03
C SER A 57 -6.27 -24.65 -16.91
N GLY A 58 -7.22 -24.53 -15.98
CA GLY A 58 -7.47 -25.47 -14.88
C GLY A 58 -6.50 -25.35 -13.71
N GLN A 59 -5.62 -24.36 -13.70
CA GLN A 59 -4.56 -24.19 -12.69
C GLN A 59 -4.79 -23.01 -11.75
N CYS A 60 -5.86 -22.25 -11.95
CA CYS A 60 -6.30 -21.18 -11.05
C CYS A 60 -7.44 -21.64 -10.16
N PRO A 61 -7.50 -21.17 -8.91
CA PRO A 61 -8.69 -21.36 -8.08
C PRO A 61 -9.90 -20.80 -8.82
N ASN A 62 -10.93 -21.63 -9.01
CA ASN A 62 -12.12 -21.27 -9.80
C ASN A 62 -11.82 -20.76 -11.22
N ASP A 63 -11.01 -21.51 -12.00
CA ASP A 63 -10.59 -21.26 -13.40
C ASP A 63 -11.70 -20.74 -14.34
N SER A 64 -12.03 -19.45 -14.23
CA SER A 64 -13.08 -18.79 -15.00
C SER A 64 -12.67 -18.68 -16.47
N GLU A 65 -13.60 -18.44 -17.40
CA GLU A 65 -13.29 -18.38 -18.84
C GLU A 65 -12.13 -17.40 -19.15
N ASP A 66 -12.10 -16.27 -18.44
CA ASP A 66 -11.18 -15.18 -18.73
C ASP A 66 -9.92 -15.14 -17.84
N ILE A 67 -9.89 -15.83 -16.69
CA ILE A 67 -8.72 -15.86 -15.79
C ILE A 67 -8.05 -17.22 -15.91
N LYS A 68 -6.78 -17.22 -16.34
CA LYS A 68 -5.97 -18.43 -16.56
C LYS A 68 -4.62 -18.30 -15.86
N CYS A 69 -3.99 -19.44 -15.58
CA CYS A 69 -2.66 -19.44 -14.99
C CYS A 69 -1.65 -18.98 -16.02
N CYS A 70 -1.12 -17.77 -15.84
CA CYS A 70 -0.15 -17.17 -16.72
C CYS A 70 1.26 -17.53 -16.24
N ILE A 71 1.92 -18.43 -16.96
CA ILE A 71 3.31 -18.83 -16.73
C ILE A 71 4.24 -18.20 -17.76
N ASN A 72 5.56 -18.24 -17.50
CA ASN A 72 6.56 -17.72 -18.43
C ASN A 72 6.25 -16.28 -18.86
N ILE A 73 5.58 -15.52 -17.99
CA ILE A 73 5.50 -14.06 -18.04
C ILE A 73 6.93 -13.62 -18.26
N LEU A 74 7.23 -12.92 -19.36
CA LEU A 74 8.61 -12.66 -19.78
C LEU A 74 9.39 -12.09 -18.58
N SER A 75 10.19 -12.95 -17.96
CA SER A 75 10.56 -12.91 -16.54
C SER A 75 11.83 -12.13 -16.28
N LYS A 76 11.91 -10.95 -16.88
CA LYS A 76 12.46 -9.82 -16.16
C LYS A 76 11.27 -9.00 -15.77
N SER A 77 11.12 -8.66 -14.50
CA SER A 77 10.46 -7.41 -14.16
C SER A 77 11.09 -6.33 -15.05
N THR A 78 10.42 -6.01 -16.17
CA THR A 78 10.91 -4.99 -17.11
C THR A 78 10.77 -3.63 -16.46
N THR A 79 9.86 -3.52 -15.50
CA THR A 79 9.68 -2.36 -14.65
C THR A 79 10.79 -2.33 -13.61
N PRO A 80 11.74 -1.39 -13.69
CA PRO A 80 12.77 -1.27 -12.66
C PRO A 80 12.13 -0.96 -11.30
N PHE A 81 12.71 -1.44 -10.22
CA PHE A 81 12.21 -1.17 -8.87
C PHE A 81 13.34 -0.90 -7.88
N GLU A 82 13.02 -0.13 -6.84
CA GLU A 82 13.83 -0.03 -5.62
C GLU A 82 13.27 -0.99 -4.58
N LYS A 83 14.13 -1.69 -3.84
CA LYS A 83 13.71 -2.57 -2.75
C LYS A 83 13.79 -1.83 -1.43
N GLY A 84 12.81 -2.05 -0.57
CA GLY A 84 12.75 -1.43 0.73
C GLY A 84 12.14 -2.32 1.79
N MET A 85 12.05 -1.79 2.98
CA MET A 85 11.37 -2.42 4.11
C MET A 85 10.41 -1.45 4.77
N ASP A 86 9.44 -1.95 5.50
CA ASP A 86 8.69 -1.16 6.45
C ASP A 86 8.85 -1.70 7.86
N VAL A 87 8.87 -0.79 8.83
CA VAL A 87 9.28 -1.09 10.20
C VAL A 87 8.42 -0.37 11.23
N ALA A 88 8.26 -1.03 12.35
CA ALA A 88 7.60 -0.55 13.56
C ALA A 88 8.35 -1.07 14.79
N VAL A 89 7.86 -0.78 16.00
CA VAL A 89 8.43 -1.28 17.27
C VAL A 89 8.78 -2.79 17.26
N TYR A 90 8.09 -3.59 16.46
CA TYR A 90 8.29 -5.04 16.34
C TYR A 90 9.68 -5.45 15.82
N GLN A 91 10.37 -4.57 15.06
CA GLN A 91 11.72 -4.82 14.58
C GLN A 91 12.83 -4.63 15.63
N LYS A 92 12.47 -4.18 16.85
CA LYS A 92 13.38 -4.03 18.00
C LYS A 92 14.57 -3.12 17.69
N ASP A 93 15.78 -3.51 18.08
CA ASP A 93 16.99 -2.73 17.85
C ASP A 93 17.61 -3.12 16.50
N ILE A 94 17.49 -2.24 15.51
CA ILE A 94 18.04 -2.45 14.16
C ILE A 94 19.52 -2.01 14.13
N ASP A 95 20.40 -2.89 13.66
CA ASP A 95 21.79 -2.56 13.34
C ASP A 95 21.87 -1.94 11.94
N TRP A 96 21.68 -0.62 11.88
CA TRP A 96 21.66 0.15 10.63
C TRP A 96 22.96 0.05 9.82
N ASP A 97 24.11 -0.13 10.49
CA ASP A 97 25.40 -0.31 9.82
C ASP A 97 25.46 -1.64 9.07
N LYS A 98 24.87 -2.70 9.63
CA LYS A 98 24.70 -3.96 8.91
C LYS A 98 23.74 -3.83 7.74
N ILE A 99 22.61 -3.13 7.91
CA ILE A 99 21.68 -2.87 6.81
C ILE A 99 22.42 -2.24 5.63
N LYS A 100 23.21 -1.19 5.88
CA LYS A 100 23.98 -0.49 4.85
C LYS A 100 25.01 -1.37 4.14
N LYS A 101 25.62 -2.32 4.84
CA LYS A 101 26.73 -3.14 4.31
C LYS A 101 26.26 -4.41 3.61
N ASN A 102 25.19 -5.01 4.12
CA ASN A 102 24.85 -6.41 3.84
C ASN A 102 23.48 -6.59 3.18
N SER A 103 22.75 -5.51 2.87
CA SER A 103 21.44 -5.59 2.24
C SER A 103 21.34 -4.74 0.97
N ASP A 104 20.32 -5.01 0.17
CA ASP A 104 19.91 -4.28 -1.04
C ASP A 104 18.75 -3.31 -0.76
N ILE A 105 18.63 -2.85 0.48
CA ILE A 105 17.55 -1.95 0.94
C ILE A 105 17.89 -0.50 0.61
N GLU A 106 17.05 0.12 -0.22
CA GLU A 106 17.18 1.50 -0.72
C GLU A 106 16.26 2.49 0.01
N PHE A 107 15.18 2.00 0.64
CA PHE A 107 14.27 2.83 1.41
C PHE A 107 13.69 2.11 2.63
N VAL A 108 13.21 2.91 3.59
CA VAL A 108 12.43 2.44 4.74
C VAL A 108 11.16 3.27 4.93
N ILE A 109 10.02 2.62 5.16
CA ILE A 109 8.75 3.25 5.54
C ILE A 109 8.49 2.94 7.01
N MET A 110 8.45 3.96 7.88
CA MET A 110 8.41 3.76 9.33
C MET A 110 7.03 4.07 9.91
N ARG A 111 6.53 3.24 10.82
CA ARG A 111 5.32 3.61 11.57
C ARG A 111 5.63 4.80 12.46
N ALA A 112 4.94 5.91 12.23
CA ALA A 112 5.08 7.10 13.04
C ALA A 112 4.10 7.07 14.20
N THR A 113 2.84 6.77 13.92
CA THR A 113 1.78 6.75 14.92
C THR A 113 0.84 5.56 14.69
N LEU A 114 0.14 5.17 15.76
CA LEU A 114 -0.93 4.18 15.71
C LEU A 114 -2.10 4.62 16.57
N ALA A 115 -3.28 4.19 16.20
CA ALA A 115 -4.51 4.43 16.93
C ALA A 115 -5.24 3.09 17.13
N TYR A 116 -6.02 2.96 18.21
CA TYR A 116 -6.84 1.77 18.47
C TYR A 116 -8.32 2.08 18.31
N SER A 117 -9.14 1.07 17.97
CA SER A 117 -10.60 1.23 17.85
C SER A 117 -11.29 1.51 19.19
N GLU A 118 -10.75 0.98 20.29
CA GLU A 118 -11.40 1.02 21.61
C GLU A 118 -11.07 2.29 22.41
N THR A 119 -10.10 3.07 21.95
CA THR A 119 -9.66 4.29 22.63
C THR A 119 -9.66 5.47 21.67
N THR A 120 -9.69 6.67 22.22
CA THR A 120 -9.41 7.91 21.48
C THR A 120 -7.92 8.22 21.43
N GLU A 121 -7.07 7.34 21.97
CA GLU A 121 -5.64 7.56 22.07
C GLU A 121 -4.97 7.30 20.72
N CYS A 122 -4.15 8.26 20.32
CA CYS A 122 -3.14 8.08 19.28
C CYS A 122 -1.79 8.01 19.98
N LEU A 123 -0.99 7.01 19.64
CA LEU A 123 0.32 6.79 20.20
C LEU A 123 1.39 7.01 19.14
N VAL A 124 2.54 7.52 19.54
CA VAL A 124 3.75 7.49 18.72
C VAL A 124 4.34 6.08 18.83
N ASP A 125 4.76 5.51 17.70
CA ASP A 125 5.48 4.24 17.74
C ASP A 125 6.80 4.41 18.51
N GLU A 126 7.04 3.55 19.50
CA GLU A 126 8.15 3.68 20.46
C GLU A 126 9.53 3.72 19.77
N LYS A 127 9.65 3.14 18.57
CA LYS A 127 10.89 3.08 17.81
C LYS A 127 11.00 4.13 16.71
N PHE A 128 9.96 4.92 16.45
CA PHE A 128 9.92 5.84 15.31
C PHE A 128 11.11 6.80 15.27
N GLU A 129 11.42 7.46 16.39
CA GLU A 129 12.51 8.45 16.43
C GLU A 129 13.89 7.78 16.29
N GLU A 130 14.09 6.63 16.94
CA GLU A 130 15.32 5.85 16.83
C GLU A 130 15.55 5.36 15.39
N TYR A 131 14.51 4.85 14.75
CA TYR A 131 14.58 4.39 13.36
C TYR A 131 14.79 5.53 12.38
N TYR A 132 14.10 6.67 12.58
CA TYR A 132 14.30 7.84 11.74
C TYR A 132 15.76 8.34 11.81
N GLN A 133 16.34 8.38 13.00
CA GLN A 133 17.75 8.74 13.20
C GLN A 133 18.68 7.72 12.56
N GLY A 134 18.47 6.43 12.83
CA GLY A 134 19.27 5.34 12.25
C GLY A 134 19.28 5.35 10.73
N ALA A 135 18.10 5.40 10.10
CA ALA A 135 17.95 5.53 8.65
C ALA A 135 18.62 6.81 8.10
N THR A 136 18.60 7.91 8.85
CA THR A 136 19.29 9.15 8.48
C THR A 136 20.81 8.99 8.51
N THR A 137 21.38 8.31 9.51
CA THR A 137 22.85 8.11 9.59
C THR A 137 23.44 7.36 8.40
N ILE A 138 22.66 6.47 7.80
CA ILE A 138 23.08 5.67 6.64
C ILE A 138 22.61 6.26 5.30
N ASN A 139 21.96 7.42 5.31
CA ASN A 139 21.35 8.09 4.14
C ASN A 139 20.27 7.28 3.42
N LEU A 140 19.53 6.43 4.15
CA LEU A 140 18.41 5.68 3.58
C LEU A 140 17.24 6.63 3.27
N LYS A 141 16.57 6.42 2.13
CA LYS A 141 15.35 7.17 1.79
C LYS A 141 14.23 6.78 2.74
N LYS A 142 13.46 7.77 3.21
CA LYS A 142 12.47 7.57 4.28
C LYS A 142 11.07 7.88 3.83
N GLY A 143 10.13 7.03 4.19
CA GLY A 143 8.69 7.28 4.24
C GLY A 143 8.18 7.11 5.66
N ALA A 144 6.91 7.42 5.88
CA ALA A 144 6.25 7.20 7.15
C ALA A 144 4.79 6.79 6.95
N TYR A 145 4.25 6.03 7.89
CA TYR A 145 2.83 5.68 7.90
C TYR A 145 2.22 5.88 9.28
N PHE A 146 0.89 5.98 9.31
CA PHE A 146 0.14 5.86 10.55
C PHE A 146 -0.95 4.81 10.41
N TYR A 147 -1.02 3.93 11.41
CA TYR A 147 -2.04 2.88 11.50
C TYR A 147 -3.31 3.45 12.14
N THR A 148 -4.41 3.45 11.40
CA THR A 148 -5.67 4.06 11.86
C THR A 148 -6.82 3.06 11.93
N HIS A 149 -7.63 3.20 12.98
CA HIS A 149 -8.92 2.54 13.15
C HIS A 149 -10.10 3.50 12.87
N ALA A 150 -9.85 4.64 12.21
CA ALA A 150 -10.89 5.62 11.96
C ALA A 150 -12.07 5.00 11.20
N THR A 151 -13.27 5.27 11.70
CA THR A 151 -14.55 4.98 11.03
C THR A 151 -15.43 6.23 10.96
N SER A 152 -14.83 7.41 11.17
CA SER A 152 -15.46 8.73 11.06
C SER A 152 -14.42 9.77 10.62
N LYS A 153 -14.89 10.86 10.04
CA LYS A 153 -14.01 11.97 9.62
C LYS A 153 -13.35 12.65 10.81
N GLU A 154 -14.08 12.78 11.93
CA GLU A 154 -13.56 13.37 13.15
C GLU A 154 -12.37 12.56 13.68
N ARG A 155 -12.49 11.22 13.70
CA ARG A 155 -11.39 10.35 14.12
C ARG A 155 -10.23 10.40 13.13
N MET A 156 -10.50 10.30 11.83
CA MET A 156 -9.46 10.41 10.80
C MET A 156 -8.68 11.73 10.93
N LYS A 157 -9.36 12.84 11.19
CA LYS A 157 -8.73 14.14 11.39
C LYS A 157 -7.78 14.12 12.61
N MET A 158 -8.22 13.57 13.73
CA MET A 158 -7.37 13.45 14.93
C MET A 158 -6.11 12.61 14.65
N ASP A 159 -6.28 11.46 14.00
CA ASP A 159 -5.17 10.57 13.66
C ASP A 159 -4.16 11.26 12.72
N VAL A 160 -4.65 11.99 11.71
CA VAL A 160 -3.83 12.79 10.80
C VAL A 160 -3.10 13.92 11.53
N GLU A 161 -3.78 14.68 12.38
CA GLU A 161 -3.16 15.78 13.13
C GLU A 161 -2.03 15.27 14.03
N TYR A 162 -2.22 14.13 14.68
CA TYR A 162 -1.21 13.52 15.54
C TYR A 162 -0.02 12.96 14.75
N PHE A 163 -0.29 12.33 13.59
CA PHE A 163 0.74 11.92 12.65
C PHE A 163 1.58 13.11 12.18
N LEU A 164 0.94 14.19 11.74
CA LEU A 164 1.61 15.40 11.25
C LEU A 164 2.48 16.08 12.30
N GLN A 165 2.05 16.09 13.57
CA GLN A 165 2.87 16.56 14.69
C GLN A 165 4.15 15.72 14.86
N THR A 166 4.02 14.40 14.72
CA THR A 166 5.11 13.44 14.91
C THR A 166 6.18 13.51 13.81
N VAL A 167 5.75 13.67 12.56
CA VAL A 167 6.63 13.77 11.38
C VAL A 167 7.13 15.20 11.11
N ASN A 168 6.71 16.18 11.92
CA ASN A 168 7.11 17.57 11.74
C ASN A 168 8.64 17.76 11.86
N ASN A 169 9.19 18.70 11.08
CA ASN A 169 10.63 19.01 11.02
C ASN A 169 11.54 17.82 10.63
N LYS A 170 10.98 16.80 9.99
CA LYS A 170 11.71 15.65 9.46
C LYS A 170 11.64 15.63 7.93
N LEU A 171 12.62 14.97 7.30
CA LEU A 171 12.76 14.87 5.84
C LEU A 171 12.38 13.47 5.36
N PHE A 172 11.42 13.42 4.45
CA PHE A 172 10.93 12.19 3.84
C PHE A 172 11.00 12.33 2.32
N GLN A 173 11.52 11.29 1.66
CA GLN A 173 11.56 11.19 0.19
C GLN A 173 10.41 10.34 -0.34
N TYR A 174 9.88 9.47 0.50
CA TYR A 174 8.75 8.60 0.20
C TYR A 174 7.45 9.18 0.78
N PRO A 175 6.28 8.71 0.31
CA PRO A 175 4.98 9.24 0.74
C PRO A 175 4.73 9.10 2.25
N TYR A 176 3.77 9.89 2.71
CA TYR A 176 3.04 9.60 3.94
C TYR A 176 1.90 8.64 3.62
N PHE A 177 1.91 7.47 4.25
CA PHE A 177 0.91 6.44 4.01
C PHE A 177 -0.15 6.41 5.11
N ILE A 178 -1.40 6.35 4.69
CA ILE A 178 -2.54 6.04 5.56
C ILE A 178 -2.71 4.52 5.54
N ASP A 179 -2.47 3.87 6.68
CA ASP A 179 -2.57 2.42 6.82
C ASP A 179 -3.96 2.05 7.35
N VAL A 180 -4.74 1.35 6.50
CA VAL A 180 -6.14 0.98 6.74
C VAL A 180 -6.38 -0.52 6.54
N GLU A 181 -6.64 -1.24 7.63
CA GLU A 181 -6.72 -2.72 7.59
C GLU A 181 -7.87 -3.30 8.42
N THR A 182 -8.71 -2.46 9.03
CA THR A 182 -9.59 -2.91 10.12
C THR A 182 -10.98 -3.33 9.63
N GLU A 183 -11.62 -4.24 10.38
CA GLU A 183 -12.99 -4.68 10.08
C GLU A 183 -14.02 -3.55 10.25
N GLY A 184 -13.78 -2.61 11.18
CA GLY A 184 -14.62 -1.42 11.34
C GLY A 184 -14.71 -0.58 10.07
N GLN A 185 -13.59 -0.43 9.36
CA GLN A 185 -13.51 0.30 8.09
C GLN A 185 -14.27 -0.40 6.97
N LYS A 186 -14.15 -1.72 6.85
CA LYS A 186 -14.94 -2.53 5.89
C LYS A 186 -16.44 -2.34 6.09
N ASN A 187 -16.90 -2.30 7.33
CA ASN A 187 -18.31 -2.18 7.69
C ASN A 187 -18.95 -0.83 7.35
N MET A 188 -18.15 0.20 7.02
CA MET A 188 -18.66 1.49 6.52
C MET A 188 -19.26 1.35 5.12
N GLY A 189 -18.90 0.31 4.38
CA GLY A 189 -19.25 0.14 2.98
C GLY A 189 -18.32 0.91 2.04
N LYS A 190 -18.19 0.39 0.82
CA LYS A 190 -17.14 0.75 -0.14
C LYS A 190 -17.02 2.25 -0.42
N LYS A 191 -18.14 2.94 -0.63
CA LYS A 191 -18.15 4.38 -0.92
C LYS A 191 -17.73 5.21 0.30
N GLU A 192 -18.29 4.93 1.48
CA GLU A 192 -18.04 5.72 2.69
C GLU A 192 -16.61 5.53 3.19
N PHE A 193 -16.10 4.31 3.13
CA PHE A 193 -14.70 4.03 3.42
C PHE A 193 -13.78 4.81 2.47
N THR A 194 -14.04 4.78 1.16
CA THR A 194 -13.29 5.57 0.18
C THR A 194 -13.35 7.08 0.48
N ASP A 195 -14.54 7.61 0.83
CA ASP A 195 -14.72 9.03 1.18
C ASP A 195 -13.88 9.42 2.42
N MET A 196 -13.79 8.54 3.42
CA MET A 196 -12.99 8.77 4.62
C MET A 196 -11.49 8.78 4.33
N VAL A 197 -11.02 7.84 3.51
CA VAL A 197 -9.59 7.75 3.17
C VAL A 197 -9.16 8.93 2.29
N ILE A 198 -9.99 9.33 1.31
CA ILE A 198 -9.75 10.56 0.52
C ILE A 198 -9.68 11.78 1.44
N TYR A 199 -10.60 11.88 2.41
CA TYR A 199 -10.60 12.97 3.37
C TYR A 199 -9.29 13.05 4.17
N GLY A 200 -8.80 11.92 4.70
CA GLY A 200 -7.50 11.88 5.38
C GLY A 200 -6.34 12.29 4.47
N ALA A 201 -6.36 11.85 3.21
CA ALA A 201 -5.30 12.18 2.26
C ALA A 201 -5.30 13.67 1.89
N GLU A 202 -6.49 14.27 1.74
CA GLU A 202 -6.65 15.70 1.49
C GLU A 202 -6.14 16.53 2.67
N LEU A 203 -6.45 16.16 3.91
CA LEU A 203 -5.93 16.86 5.10
C LEU A 203 -4.39 16.90 5.13
N ILE A 204 -3.73 15.79 4.80
CA ILE A 204 -2.26 15.72 4.76
C ILE A 204 -1.71 16.62 3.64
N LYS A 205 -2.31 16.53 2.43
CA LYS A 205 -1.90 17.33 1.27
C LYS A 205 -2.06 18.82 1.53
N GLU A 206 -3.19 19.24 2.10
CA GLU A 206 -3.46 20.64 2.45
C GLU A 206 -2.51 21.17 3.52
N SER A 207 -2.10 20.32 4.47
CA SER A 207 -1.24 20.73 5.59
C SER A 207 0.25 20.78 5.24
N THR A 208 0.70 19.96 4.29
CA THR A 208 2.15 19.73 4.05
C THR A 208 2.59 19.84 2.60
N ASN A 209 1.67 19.74 1.64
CA ASN A 209 1.96 19.52 0.23
C ASN A 209 2.83 18.25 -0.03
N HIS A 210 2.93 17.34 0.94
CA HIS A 210 3.68 16.10 0.83
C HIS A 210 2.90 15.06 0.00
N THR A 211 3.62 14.15 -0.64
CA THR A 211 2.98 13.04 -1.37
C THR A 211 2.29 12.11 -0.37
N VAL A 212 1.07 11.68 -0.69
CA VAL A 212 0.27 10.79 0.17
C VAL A 212 -0.03 9.50 -0.58
N GLY A 213 0.08 8.39 0.13
CA GLY A 213 -0.39 7.09 -0.30
C GLY A 213 -1.32 6.45 0.70
N ILE A 214 -1.90 5.32 0.28
CA ILE A 214 -2.66 4.44 1.15
C ILE A 214 -1.93 3.11 1.17
N TYR A 215 -1.89 2.47 2.33
CA TYR A 215 -1.52 1.08 2.48
C TYR A 215 -2.73 0.25 2.90
N THR A 216 -2.94 -0.86 2.20
CA THR A 216 -3.87 -1.93 2.59
C THR A 216 -3.62 -3.18 1.75
N SER A 217 -4.30 -4.29 2.04
CA SER A 217 -4.18 -5.50 1.21
C SER A 217 -4.80 -5.32 -0.18
N LEU A 218 -4.34 -6.10 -1.16
CA LEU A 218 -4.94 -6.09 -2.50
C LEU A 218 -6.44 -6.43 -2.48
N ASP A 219 -6.87 -7.28 -1.54
CA ASP A 219 -8.28 -7.58 -1.29
C ASP A 219 -9.08 -6.33 -0.89
N TYR A 220 -8.55 -5.51 0.01
CA TYR A 220 -9.20 -4.28 0.45
C TYR A 220 -9.37 -3.29 -0.70
N TYR A 221 -8.33 -3.14 -1.52
CA TYR A 221 -8.41 -2.31 -2.73
C TYR A 221 -9.54 -2.77 -3.66
N LYS A 222 -9.61 -4.07 -3.98
CA LYS A 222 -10.62 -4.59 -4.92
C LYS A 222 -12.04 -4.52 -4.36
N ASN A 223 -12.21 -4.94 -3.10
CA ASN A 223 -13.53 -5.26 -2.55
C ASN A 223 -14.14 -4.14 -1.71
N TYR A 224 -13.31 -3.28 -1.11
CA TYR A 224 -13.76 -2.30 -0.12
C TYR A 224 -13.41 -0.84 -0.45
N LEU A 225 -12.65 -0.58 -1.53
CA LEU A 225 -12.30 0.77 -1.97
C LEU A 225 -12.65 1.02 -3.45
N GLU A 226 -13.11 2.23 -3.77
CA GLU A 226 -13.30 2.67 -5.16
C GLU A 226 -11.97 3.19 -5.72
N GLU A 227 -11.12 2.27 -6.19
CA GLU A 227 -9.73 2.56 -6.59
C GLU A 227 -9.58 3.70 -7.61
N SER A 228 -10.51 3.80 -8.58
CA SER A 228 -10.51 4.87 -9.58
C SER A 228 -10.56 6.26 -8.94
N ARG A 229 -11.33 6.42 -7.86
CA ARG A 229 -11.45 7.69 -7.14
C ARG A 229 -10.18 8.05 -6.38
N LEU A 230 -9.44 7.06 -5.89
CA LEU A 230 -8.15 7.26 -5.24
C LEU A 230 -7.10 7.72 -6.27
N LEU A 231 -7.11 7.08 -7.45
CA LEU A 231 -6.23 7.43 -8.57
C LEU A 231 -6.51 8.84 -9.10
N ASP A 232 -7.78 9.20 -9.28
CA ASP A 232 -8.20 10.55 -9.72
C ASP A 232 -7.70 11.65 -8.77
N LYS A 233 -7.55 11.33 -7.48
CA LYS A 233 -7.00 12.22 -6.45
C LYS A 233 -5.47 12.21 -6.40
N GLY A 234 -4.80 11.43 -7.24
CA GLY A 234 -3.35 11.25 -7.24
C GLY A 234 -2.84 10.70 -5.92
N ILE A 235 -3.59 9.80 -5.28
CA ILE A 235 -3.16 9.11 -4.06
C ILE A 235 -2.39 7.86 -4.48
N LYS A 236 -1.18 7.68 -3.93
CA LYS A 236 -0.32 6.53 -4.25
C LYS A 236 -0.88 5.23 -3.68
N LYS A 237 -0.69 4.13 -4.40
CA LYS A 237 -1.14 2.79 -3.97
C LYS A 237 0.03 1.96 -3.48
N TRP A 238 0.01 1.63 -2.19
CA TRP A 238 0.87 0.63 -1.56
C TRP A 238 0.01 -0.56 -1.17
N PHE A 239 0.22 -1.70 -1.82
CA PHE A 239 -0.62 -2.88 -1.57
C PHE A 239 0.18 -4.05 -1.00
N ALA A 240 -0.42 -4.77 -0.06
CA ALA A 240 0.08 -6.06 0.39
C ALA A 240 -0.51 -7.20 -0.44
N GLN A 241 0.36 -8.06 -0.96
CA GLN A 241 -0.02 -9.31 -1.62
C GLN A 241 1.17 -10.28 -1.57
N TYR A 242 1.06 -11.33 -0.78
CA TYR A 242 2.20 -12.23 -0.50
C TYR A 242 2.17 -13.54 -1.31
N GLY A 243 1.08 -13.80 -2.04
CA GLY A 243 0.82 -15.13 -2.61
C GLY A 243 0.73 -16.19 -1.51
N ASN A 244 1.09 -17.44 -1.82
CA ASN A 244 1.37 -18.47 -0.80
C ASN A 244 2.77 -18.31 -0.17
N TYR A 245 3.22 -17.07 0.07
CA TYR A 245 4.52 -16.67 0.63
C TYR A 245 5.75 -16.72 -0.30
N ASP A 246 5.59 -17.03 -1.59
CA ASP A 246 6.69 -17.23 -2.56
C ASP A 246 6.80 -16.15 -3.66
N PHE A 247 6.10 -15.02 -3.54
CA PHE A 247 6.26 -13.96 -4.53
C PHE A 247 7.65 -13.31 -4.48
N ASP A 248 8.47 -13.62 -5.47
CA ASP A 248 9.74 -12.95 -5.77
C ASP A 248 9.51 -11.81 -6.79
N PRO A 249 9.79 -10.54 -6.45
CA PRO A 249 9.62 -9.41 -7.37
C PRO A 249 10.53 -9.47 -8.61
N ASN A 250 11.57 -10.30 -8.61
CA ASN A 250 12.36 -10.57 -9.81
C ASN A 250 11.64 -11.50 -10.79
N LYS A 251 10.67 -12.28 -10.32
CA LYS A 251 9.92 -13.28 -11.10
C LYS A 251 8.48 -12.84 -11.37
N HIS A 252 7.92 -11.95 -10.55
CA HIS A 252 6.53 -11.53 -10.60
C HIS A 252 6.46 -10.01 -10.73
N ASP A 253 5.94 -9.53 -11.87
CA ASP A 253 5.73 -8.10 -12.10
C ASP A 253 4.27 -7.70 -11.85
N LEU A 254 4.04 -7.07 -10.70
CA LEU A 254 2.75 -6.52 -10.25
C LEU A 254 2.70 -4.99 -10.38
N SER A 255 3.53 -4.37 -11.21
CA SER A 255 3.58 -2.91 -11.37
C SER A 255 2.27 -2.28 -11.84
N ASP A 256 1.42 -3.03 -12.53
CA ASP A 256 0.12 -2.54 -13.02
C ASP A 256 -0.90 -2.38 -11.89
N LEU A 257 -0.66 -3.02 -10.74
CA LEU A 257 -1.56 -2.98 -9.59
C LEU A 257 -1.34 -1.76 -8.71
N GLY A 258 -0.13 -1.23 -8.61
CA GLY A 258 0.18 -0.13 -7.70
C GLY A 258 1.63 0.33 -7.80
N GLU A 259 1.97 1.46 -7.19
CA GLU A 259 3.34 1.97 -7.16
C GLU A 259 4.23 1.23 -6.16
N TYR A 260 3.67 0.77 -5.06
CA TYR A 260 4.40 0.07 -4.01
C TYR A 260 3.74 -1.28 -3.74
N TRP A 261 4.56 -2.31 -3.59
CA TRP A 261 4.09 -3.67 -3.32
C TRP A 261 4.85 -4.25 -2.13
N GLN A 262 4.13 -4.55 -1.05
CA GLN A 262 4.63 -5.37 0.05
C GLN A 262 4.43 -6.83 -0.33
N TYR A 263 5.54 -7.50 -0.65
CA TYR A 263 5.53 -8.83 -1.26
C TYR A 263 5.80 -9.95 -0.26
N THR A 264 6.27 -9.62 0.95
CA THR A 264 6.43 -10.59 2.04
C THR A 264 6.44 -9.88 3.39
N ASN A 265 5.97 -10.58 4.42
CA ASN A 265 6.07 -10.19 5.83
C ASN A 265 6.95 -11.15 6.66
N LEU A 266 7.66 -12.08 6.00
CA LEU A 266 8.40 -13.17 6.66
C LEU A 266 9.92 -13.10 6.41
N SER A 267 10.43 -11.97 5.91
CA SER A 267 11.84 -11.86 5.54
C SER A 267 12.75 -11.77 6.76
N ARG A 268 14.01 -12.19 6.57
CA ARG A 268 15.09 -12.04 7.55
C ARG A 268 16.25 -11.30 6.91
N ILE A 269 16.63 -10.16 7.51
CA ILE A 269 17.79 -9.36 7.10
C ILE A 269 18.81 -9.36 8.24
N ASP A 270 20.08 -9.62 7.94
CA ASP A 270 21.16 -9.49 8.94
C ASP A 270 21.21 -8.05 9.47
N GLY A 271 21.11 -7.92 10.80
CA GLY A 271 20.95 -6.64 11.49
C GLY A 271 19.53 -6.35 11.99
N ILE A 272 18.54 -7.17 11.61
CA ILE A 272 17.18 -7.11 12.17
C ILE A 272 16.90 -8.41 12.94
N PRO A 273 16.59 -8.35 14.25
CA PRO A 273 16.41 -9.53 15.09
C PRO A 273 15.06 -10.24 14.91
N SER A 274 14.14 -9.66 14.14
CA SER A 274 12.77 -10.17 13.90
C SER A 274 12.53 -10.45 12.42
N GLU A 275 11.30 -10.86 12.10
CA GLU A 275 10.81 -10.79 10.72
C GLU A 275 10.64 -9.31 10.33
N VAL A 276 10.79 -9.05 9.04
CA VAL A 276 10.62 -7.73 8.46
C VAL A 276 9.84 -7.82 7.16
N ASP A 277 8.97 -6.83 6.98
CA ASP A 277 8.16 -6.69 5.79
C ASP A 277 9.01 -6.07 4.68
N LEU A 278 8.99 -6.69 3.50
CA LEU A 278 9.74 -6.21 2.34
C LEU A 278 8.82 -5.72 1.24
N ASN A 279 9.31 -4.64 0.63
CA ASN A 279 8.59 -3.84 -0.33
C ASN A 279 9.41 -3.65 -1.58
N VAL A 280 8.71 -3.44 -2.69
CA VAL A 280 9.28 -2.81 -3.87
C VAL A 280 8.53 -1.53 -4.20
N HIS A 281 9.26 -0.52 -4.63
CA HIS A 281 8.72 0.68 -5.27
C HIS A 281 9.09 0.61 -6.75
N TYR A 282 8.09 0.47 -7.60
CA TYR A 282 8.28 0.45 -9.05
C TYR A 282 8.64 1.85 -9.55
N ILE A 283 9.82 2.00 -10.14
CA ILE A 283 10.34 3.26 -10.69
C ILE A 283 10.33 3.22 -12.21
N ASN A 284 10.37 4.40 -12.85
CA ASN A 284 10.44 4.54 -14.30
C ASN A 284 9.36 3.72 -15.04
N LYS A 285 8.11 3.77 -14.56
CA LYS A 285 6.97 3.18 -15.27
C LYS A 285 6.82 3.88 -16.62
N CYS A 286 7.41 3.28 -17.65
CA CYS A 286 7.31 3.74 -19.01
C CYS A 286 6.14 3.01 -19.68
N ASN A 287 5.10 3.76 -20.04
CA ASN A 287 4.05 3.23 -20.91
C ASN A 287 4.58 3.26 -22.34
N CYS A 288 5.13 2.14 -22.80
CA CYS A 288 5.60 1.97 -24.17
C CYS A 288 4.57 1.14 -24.94
N GLU A 289 3.85 1.75 -25.88
CA GLU A 289 2.77 1.11 -26.66
C GLU A 289 3.20 -0.17 -27.41
N ASN A 290 4.51 -0.40 -27.59
CA ASN A 290 5.07 -1.54 -28.32
C ASN A 290 6.09 -2.39 -27.53
N GLY A 291 6.22 -2.17 -26.21
CA GLY A 291 7.12 -2.98 -25.36
C GLY A 291 8.60 -2.93 -25.76
N ASN A 292 9.04 -1.84 -26.40
CA ASN A 292 10.44 -1.59 -26.74
C ASN A 292 10.94 -0.37 -25.96
N GLU A 293 11.76 -0.62 -24.93
CA GLU A 293 12.30 0.41 -24.02
C GLU A 293 13.23 1.43 -24.71
N ASN A 294 13.63 1.17 -25.97
CA ASN A 294 14.44 2.08 -26.78
C ASN A 294 13.61 2.97 -27.72
N ASP A 295 12.28 2.89 -27.67
CA ASP A 295 11.41 3.75 -28.47
C ASP A 295 11.32 5.16 -27.85
N LYS A 296 11.59 6.18 -28.67
CA LYS A 296 11.52 7.60 -28.27
C LYS A 296 10.08 8.06 -27.96
N SER A 297 9.09 7.20 -28.15
CA SER A 297 7.68 7.40 -27.81
C SER A 297 7.30 6.97 -26.39
N CYS A 298 8.20 6.30 -25.65
CA CYS A 298 7.94 5.88 -24.28
C CYS A 298 7.70 7.09 -23.37
N ASN A 299 6.48 7.19 -22.84
CA ASN A 299 6.13 8.22 -21.86
C ASN A 299 6.44 7.67 -20.47
N CYS A 300 7.63 8.01 -19.97
CA CYS A 300 8.09 7.61 -18.65
C CYS A 300 7.62 8.64 -17.62
N ASN A 301 6.83 8.19 -16.64
CA ASN A 301 6.45 9.04 -15.51
C ASN A 301 7.66 9.20 -14.57
N ASP A 302 8.54 10.14 -14.90
CA ASP A 302 9.62 10.57 -14.02
C ASP A 302 9.02 11.37 -12.84
N SER A 303 8.68 10.68 -11.76
CA SER A 303 8.39 11.34 -10.48
C SER A 303 9.66 11.61 -9.66
N ASN A 304 10.77 11.91 -10.35
CA ASN A 304 11.99 12.45 -9.76
C ASN A 304 12.24 13.86 -10.27
N ASN A 305 11.43 14.82 -9.82
CA ASN A 305 11.85 16.21 -9.86
C ASN A 305 12.83 16.44 -8.70
N SER A 306 14.07 15.98 -8.88
CA SER A 306 15.22 16.33 -8.03
C SER A 306 15.61 17.79 -8.28
N ASN A 307 14.70 18.72 -7.98
CA ASN A 307 15.03 20.13 -7.87
C ASN A 307 15.20 20.43 -6.39
N ALA A 308 16.44 20.78 -6.05
CA ALA A 308 16.93 21.26 -4.76
C ALA A 308 15.83 21.76 -3.81
N PHE A 309 15.65 21.04 -2.70
CA PHE A 309 14.94 21.53 -1.52
C PHE A 309 15.72 22.70 -0.92
N THR A 310 15.47 23.92 -1.39
CA THR A 310 15.68 25.11 -0.57
C THR A 310 14.53 25.17 0.43
N VAL A 311 14.82 24.75 1.67
CA VAL A 311 13.91 24.94 2.81
C VAL A 311 13.75 26.44 3.03
N ILE A 312 12.64 27.00 2.56
CA ILE A 312 12.14 28.29 3.06
C ILE A 312 11.19 27.92 4.20
N PRO A 313 11.50 28.27 5.46
CA PRO A 313 10.59 27.98 6.57
C PRO A 313 9.35 28.86 6.39
N THR A 314 8.27 28.29 5.87
CA THR A 314 6.95 28.92 5.94
C THR A 314 6.43 28.71 7.35
N ILE A 315 6.39 29.80 8.13
CA ILE A 315 5.71 29.81 9.42
C ILE A 315 4.23 29.55 9.13
N ASN A 316 3.76 28.37 9.54
CA ASN A 316 2.37 27.96 9.41
C ASN A 316 1.48 29.01 10.09
N SER A 317 0.49 29.54 9.38
CA SER A 317 -0.46 30.54 9.87
C SER A 317 -1.23 30.06 11.10
N PHE A 318 -1.36 28.75 11.32
CA PHE A 318 -1.88 28.18 12.57
C PHE A 318 -0.92 28.32 13.75
N ILE A 319 0.39 28.21 13.54
CA ILE A 319 1.41 28.42 14.59
C ILE A 319 1.44 29.91 14.98
N LEU A 320 1.31 30.82 14.01
CA LEU A 320 1.21 32.25 14.30
C LEU A 320 -0.04 32.57 15.13
N LEU A 321 -1.16 31.91 14.85
CA LEU A 321 -2.41 32.07 15.61
C LEU A 321 -2.30 31.55 17.04
N ILE A 322 -1.65 30.39 17.26
CA ILE A 322 -1.42 29.82 18.59
C ILE A 322 -0.46 30.70 19.41
N ILE A 323 0.60 31.24 18.78
CA ILE A 323 1.52 32.18 19.44
C ILE A 323 0.79 33.48 19.81
N LEU A 324 -0.06 34.02 18.92
CA LEU A 324 -0.89 35.20 19.21
C LEU A 324 -1.89 34.96 20.35
N ILE A 325 -2.56 33.80 20.38
CA ILE A 325 -3.49 33.45 21.47
C ILE A 325 -2.75 33.34 22.81
N ASN A 326 -1.57 32.71 22.83
CA ASN A 326 -0.77 32.59 24.05
C ASN A 326 -0.20 33.93 24.53
N ILE A 327 0.18 34.85 23.61
CA ILE A 327 0.62 36.20 23.97
C ILE A 327 -0.56 37.03 24.52
N ILE A 328 -1.75 36.93 23.93
CA ILE A 328 -2.95 37.63 24.43
C ILE A 328 -3.37 37.13 25.82
N ASN A 329 -3.24 35.83 26.08
CA ASN A 329 -3.51 35.25 27.40
C ASN A 329 -2.44 35.57 28.45
N TYR A 330 -1.23 35.94 28.04
CA TYR A 330 -0.15 36.35 28.94
C TYR A 330 -0.17 37.87 29.24
N LEU A 331 -0.88 38.66 28.43
CA LEU A 331 -0.99 40.12 28.55
C LEU A 331 -2.31 40.60 29.18
N ASN A 332 -3.21 39.68 29.55
CA ASN A 332 -4.43 39.93 30.33
C ASN A 332 -4.30 39.32 31.73
#